data_AF-A0A3M7N234-F1
#
_entry.id   AF-A0A3M7N234-F1
#
_cell.length_a   1.000
_cell.length_b   1.000
_cell.length_c   1.000
_cell.angle_alpha   90.00
_cell.angle_beta   90.00
_cell.angle_gamma   90.00
#
_symmetry.space_group_name_H-M   'P 1'
#
loop_
_entity.id
_entity.type
_entity.pdbx_description
1 polymer ?
#
loop_
_entity_poly.entity_id
_entity_poly.type
_entity_poly.pdbx_seq_one_letter_code
_entity_poly.pdbx_strand_id
1 'polypeptide(L)'
;MFTVNHFAILALAGTSIAAPALKERKAWGGPWQAWGQGGRQGHGAPPSATLTVWDITTDYVTVTGDAPQATSTAPAETPSVSTTESSAPEEYAWSTAWTSYWTETETPTVSSASSSSASATSTGSSYLDIANKWRSAGGLPEFAESSTLVANALKTAQDSGGELIHELNTGTLAQVLAPGNADNFESVYVGGWLCEIPTLTGLDGICTTEAEGWDHSDGETGHADILTSTSYTNIGCALAEGIWACDLN
;
A
#
# COMPACT_ATOMS: atom_id res chain seq x y z
N MET A 1 60.79 -39.02 -9.86
CA MET A 1 59.34 -39.28 -9.68
C MET A 1 58.73 -37.99 -9.17
N PHE A 2 57.97 -37.28 -9.99
CA PHE A 2 57.34 -36.01 -9.63
C PHE A 2 55.82 -36.17 -9.67
N THR A 3 55.17 -35.83 -8.56
CA THR A 3 53.73 -35.93 -8.34
C THR A 3 53.05 -34.67 -8.90
N VAL A 4 52.05 -34.84 -9.76
CA VAL A 4 51.28 -33.73 -10.34
C VAL A 4 50.05 -33.48 -9.47
N ASN A 5 49.98 -32.30 -8.85
CA ASN A 5 48.79 -31.81 -8.13
C ASN A 5 47.74 -31.34 -9.14
N HIS A 6 46.53 -31.89 -9.03
CA HIS A 6 45.36 -31.45 -9.81
C HIS A 6 44.75 -30.19 -9.16
N PHE A 7 44.67 -29.11 -9.93
CA PHE A 7 43.89 -27.92 -9.57
C PHE A 7 42.44 -28.12 -10.03
N ALA A 8 41.48 -28.08 -9.11
CA ALA A 8 40.06 -28.00 -9.42
C ALA A 8 39.67 -26.53 -9.62
N ILE A 9 39.17 -26.19 -10.81
CA ILE A 9 38.59 -24.88 -11.12
C ILE A 9 37.11 -24.91 -10.72
N LEU A 10 36.74 -24.09 -9.75
CA LEU A 10 35.34 -23.88 -9.36
C LEU A 10 34.70 -22.91 -10.36
N ALA A 11 33.74 -23.39 -11.14
CA ALA A 11 32.92 -22.52 -12.00
C ALA A 11 31.83 -21.84 -11.14
N LEU A 12 31.89 -20.51 -11.01
CA LEU A 12 30.79 -19.72 -10.45
C LEU A 12 29.64 -19.70 -11.46
N ALA A 13 28.50 -20.28 -11.09
CA ALA A 13 27.25 -20.15 -11.83
C ALA A 13 26.72 -18.70 -11.74
N GLY A 14 26.28 -18.17 -12.89
CA GLY A 14 25.99 -16.76 -13.09
C GLY A 14 24.81 -16.22 -12.28
N THR A 15 24.93 -14.97 -11.86
CA THR A 15 23.85 -14.16 -11.30
C THR A 15 23.10 -13.46 -12.43
N SER A 16 21.79 -13.69 -12.53
CA SER A 16 20.91 -12.95 -13.43
C SER A 16 20.66 -11.55 -12.87
N ILE A 17 20.94 -10.52 -13.66
CA ILE A 17 20.52 -9.14 -13.38
C ILE A 17 19.27 -8.91 -14.22
N ALA A 18 18.10 -8.79 -13.60
CA ALA A 18 16.88 -8.40 -14.27
C ALA A 18 16.99 -6.92 -14.69
N ALA A 19 16.81 -6.63 -15.97
CA ALA A 19 16.62 -5.26 -16.46
C ALA A 19 15.12 -4.93 -16.38
N PRO A 20 14.71 -3.82 -15.74
CA PRO A 20 13.31 -3.44 -15.69
C PRO A 20 12.79 -3.16 -17.10
N ALA A 21 11.65 -3.76 -17.45
CA ALA A 21 10.92 -3.42 -18.67
C ALA A 21 10.06 -2.18 -18.39
N LEU A 22 10.32 -1.09 -19.12
CA LEU A 22 9.56 0.15 -19.00
C LEU A 22 8.20 -0.04 -19.70
N LYS A 23 7.10 -0.04 -18.94
CA LYS A 23 5.76 0.19 -19.48
C LYS A 23 5.41 1.65 -19.28
N GLU A 24 5.19 2.38 -20.37
CA GLU A 24 4.60 3.71 -20.31
C GLU A 24 3.13 3.58 -19.86
N ARG A 25 2.78 4.18 -18.73
CA ARG A 25 1.40 4.53 -18.39
C ARG A 25 1.27 6.04 -18.39
N LYS A 26 0.14 6.53 -18.92
CA LYS A 26 -0.14 7.96 -18.92
C LYS A 26 -0.43 8.38 -17.49
N ALA A 27 0.43 9.22 -16.92
CA ALA A 27 0.10 9.96 -15.73
C ALA A 27 -1.15 10.80 -15.99
N TRP A 28 -2.01 10.93 -14.98
CA TRP A 28 -3.18 11.79 -14.98
C TRP A 28 -2.78 13.24 -15.30
N GLY A 29 -2.89 13.62 -16.56
CA GLY A 29 -2.53 14.94 -17.09
C GLY A 29 -3.64 15.57 -17.93
N GLY A 30 -4.89 15.22 -17.66
CA GLY A 30 -6.06 15.87 -18.26
C GLY A 30 -6.28 17.28 -17.70
N PRO A 31 -6.83 18.23 -18.47
CA PRO A 31 -7.09 19.59 -18.00
C PRO A 31 -8.28 19.61 -17.01
N TRP A 32 -8.01 19.42 -15.72
CA TRP A 32 -9.02 19.39 -14.64
C TRP A 32 -9.46 20.78 -14.12
N GLN A 33 -9.08 21.86 -14.80
CA GLN A 33 -9.41 23.26 -14.43
C GLN A 33 -10.92 23.62 -14.45
N ALA A 34 -11.81 22.67 -14.73
CA ALA A 34 -13.25 22.93 -14.87
C ALA A 34 -14.08 22.76 -13.58
N TRP A 35 -13.54 22.15 -12.53
CA TRP A 35 -14.31 21.83 -11.32
C TRP A 35 -13.93 22.75 -10.15
N GLY A 36 -14.35 24.02 -10.21
CA GLY A 36 -14.23 24.87 -9.02
C GLY A 36 -14.40 26.38 -9.17
N GLN A 37 -14.43 26.94 -10.38
CA GLN A 37 -14.67 28.38 -10.55
C GLN A 37 -15.89 28.66 -11.42
N GLY A 38 -17.01 28.91 -10.74
CA GLY A 38 -18.06 29.75 -11.30
C GLY A 38 -17.47 31.12 -11.67
N GLY A 39 -17.24 31.32 -12.97
CA GLY A 39 -17.16 32.63 -13.60
C GLY A 39 -15.83 33.38 -13.48
N ARG A 40 -14.96 33.20 -14.48
CA ARG A 40 -14.41 34.32 -15.27
C ARG A 40 -13.67 33.79 -16.51
N GLN A 41 -14.23 34.11 -17.67
CA GLN A 41 -13.56 34.00 -18.97
C GLN A 41 -12.36 34.94 -18.99
N GLY A 42 -11.17 34.43 -19.33
CA GLY A 42 -10.00 35.29 -19.50
C GLY A 42 -8.69 34.57 -19.76
N HIS A 43 -8.44 34.27 -21.04
CA HIS A 43 -7.13 34.24 -21.72
C HIS A 43 -6.04 33.24 -21.29
N GLY A 44 -5.73 32.34 -22.25
CA GLY A 44 -4.36 31.90 -22.53
C GLY A 44 -3.92 30.61 -21.87
N ALA A 45 -4.26 29.46 -22.48
CA ALA A 45 -3.64 28.19 -22.14
C ALA A 45 -2.14 28.20 -22.56
N PRO A 46 -1.19 27.93 -21.65
CA PRO A 46 0.17 27.56 -22.05
C PRO A 46 0.19 26.13 -22.65
N PRO A 47 1.22 25.77 -23.44
CA PRO A 47 1.29 24.46 -24.07
C PRO A 47 1.39 23.35 -23.02
N SER A 48 0.56 22.31 -23.19
CA SER A 48 0.60 21.05 -22.43
C SER A 48 2.03 20.51 -22.35
N ALA A 49 2.58 20.46 -21.15
CA ALA A 49 3.74 19.64 -20.85
C ALA A 49 3.25 18.20 -20.65
N THR A 50 3.59 17.31 -21.57
CA THR A 50 3.40 15.88 -21.38
C THR A 50 4.46 15.41 -20.38
N LEU A 51 4.04 15.10 -19.16
CA LEU A 51 4.90 14.52 -18.12
C LEU A 51 4.79 12.99 -18.17
N THR A 52 5.90 12.34 -18.47
CA THR A 52 6.03 10.87 -18.43
C THR A 52 6.49 10.47 -17.03
N VAL A 53 5.60 9.84 -16.25
CA VAL A 53 5.93 9.23 -14.96
C VAL A 53 6.32 7.77 -15.22
N TRP A 54 7.42 7.32 -14.62
CA TRP A 54 7.95 5.96 -14.77
C TRP A 54 7.62 5.13 -13.53
N ASP A 55 6.68 4.18 -13.66
CA ASP A 55 6.48 3.13 -12.66
C ASP A 55 7.49 2.01 -12.85
N ILE A 56 8.25 1.67 -11.79
CA ILE A 56 9.17 0.53 -11.80
C ILE A 56 8.40 -0.72 -11.34
N THR A 57 7.79 -1.43 -12.29
CA THR A 57 7.26 -2.78 -12.05
C THR A 57 8.38 -3.81 -12.20
N THR A 58 8.58 -4.66 -11.19
CA THR A 58 9.55 -5.76 -11.25
C THR A 58 8.84 -7.04 -11.70
N ASP A 59 8.85 -7.32 -13.00
CA ASP A 59 8.38 -8.60 -13.55
C ASP A 59 9.48 -9.67 -13.41
N TYR A 60 9.17 -10.78 -12.73
CA TYR A 60 10.07 -11.93 -12.63
C TYR A 60 9.90 -12.84 -13.86
N VAL A 61 10.83 -12.77 -14.81
CA VAL A 61 10.90 -13.74 -15.91
C VAL A 61 11.68 -14.96 -15.44
N THR A 62 11.00 -16.09 -15.27
CA THR A 62 11.67 -17.38 -15.01
C THR A 62 12.23 -17.92 -16.32
N VAL A 63 13.56 -17.85 -16.50
CA VAL A 63 14.24 -18.50 -17.61
C VAL A 63 14.57 -19.94 -17.21
N THR A 64 13.81 -20.89 -17.73
CA THR A 64 14.15 -22.31 -17.63
C THR A 64 15.27 -22.61 -18.62
N GLY A 65 16.52 -22.56 -18.16
CA GLY A 65 17.65 -23.08 -18.92
C GLY A 65 17.71 -24.61 -18.79
N ASP A 66 17.74 -25.33 -19.91
CA ASP A 66 18.10 -26.75 -19.92
C ASP A 66 19.55 -26.89 -19.42
N ALA A 67 19.70 -27.30 -18.16
CA ALA A 67 20.99 -27.62 -17.59
C ALA A 67 21.59 -28.84 -18.32
N PRO A 68 22.88 -28.82 -18.70
CA PRO A 68 23.52 -29.99 -19.28
C PRO A 68 23.46 -31.16 -18.29
N GLN A 69 22.97 -32.30 -18.79
CA GLN A 69 22.80 -33.53 -18.04
C GLN A 69 24.14 -33.98 -17.44
N ALA A 70 24.26 -33.93 -16.12
CA ALA A 70 25.44 -34.44 -15.42
C ALA A 70 25.43 -35.98 -15.46
N THR A 71 26.34 -36.57 -16.24
CA THR A 71 26.61 -38.01 -16.20
C THR A 71 27.38 -38.33 -14.93
N SER A 72 26.66 -38.72 -13.87
CA SER A 72 27.24 -39.19 -12.62
C SER A 72 27.35 -40.72 -12.64
N THR A 73 28.58 -41.23 -12.71
CA THR A 73 28.89 -42.66 -12.56
C THR A 73 28.86 -43.02 -11.07
N ALA A 74 27.93 -43.90 -10.69
CA ALA A 74 27.75 -44.37 -9.32
C ALA A 74 28.89 -45.28 -8.84
N PRO A 75 29.47 -45.06 -7.63
CA PRO A 75 30.26 -46.06 -6.92
C PRO A 75 29.37 -47.03 -6.12
N ALA A 76 29.88 -48.25 -5.98
CA ALA A 76 29.21 -49.43 -5.45
C ALA A 76 28.69 -49.32 -4.00
N GLU A 77 27.55 -49.97 -3.76
CA GLU A 77 26.86 -50.08 -2.48
C GLU A 77 27.66 -50.88 -1.44
N THR A 78 27.64 -50.40 -0.20
CA THR A 78 27.99 -51.17 1.00
C THR A 78 26.77 -51.16 1.93
N PRO A 79 26.34 -52.31 2.49
CA PRO A 79 25.16 -52.35 3.34
C PRO A 79 25.51 -51.97 4.80
N SER A 80 24.65 -51.18 5.45
CA SER A 80 24.63 -51.10 6.91
C SER A 80 23.25 -50.73 7.47
N VAL A 81 22.62 -51.76 8.04
CA VAL A 81 21.94 -51.85 9.34
C VAL A 81 20.91 -50.77 9.71
N SER A 82 19.64 -51.21 9.77
CA SER A 82 18.53 -50.58 10.46
C SER A 82 18.80 -50.38 11.94
N THR A 83 18.46 -49.21 12.47
CA THR A 83 18.10 -49.04 13.88
C THR A 83 16.78 -48.26 13.94
N THR A 84 15.76 -48.92 14.48
CA THR A 84 14.46 -48.36 14.84
C THR A 84 14.60 -47.77 16.23
N GLU A 85 14.29 -46.49 16.40
CA GLU A 85 13.98 -45.97 17.73
C GLU A 85 12.77 -45.04 17.68
N SER A 86 11.78 -45.47 18.46
CA SER A 86 10.50 -44.86 18.73
C SER A 86 10.62 -44.17 20.07
N SER A 87 10.21 -42.90 20.16
CA SER A 87 9.86 -42.28 21.44
C SER A 87 8.90 -41.10 21.22
N ALA A 88 7.96 -41.05 22.14
CA ALA A 88 6.68 -40.36 22.14
C ALA A 88 6.77 -38.84 22.38
N PRO A 89 5.69 -38.08 22.13
CA PRO A 89 5.64 -36.65 22.40
C PRO A 89 5.46 -36.34 23.89
N GLU A 90 6.29 -35.46 24.44
CA GLU A 90 6.07 -34.87 25.76
C GLU A 90 4.99 -33.78 25.67
N GLU A 91 3.89 -34.02 26.38
CA GLU A 91 2.90 -33.01 26.73
C GLU A 91 3.50 -32.04 27.76
N TYR A 92 3.68 -30.78 27.36
CA TYR A 92 3.89 -29.68 28.32
C TYR A 92 2.55 -29.06 28.68
N ALA A 93 1.92 -29.64 29.71
CA ALA A 93 0.90 -28.99 30.50
C ALA A 93 1.58 -28.02 31.49
N TRP A 94 1.35 -26.72 31.34
CA TRP A 94 1.51 -25.78 32.45
C TRP A 94 0.17 -25.11 32.75
N SER A 95 -0.26 -25.39 33.97
CA SER A 95 -1.47 -24.94 34.64
C SER A 95 -1.29 -23.55 35.24
N THR A 96 -2.30 -22.72 35.01
CA THR A 96 -2.96 -21.76 35.92
C THR A 96 -2.18 -20.96 36.99
N ALA A 97 -2.56 -19.67 36.99
CA ALA A 97 -2.95 -18.84 38.14
C ALA A 97 -1.90 -17.95 38.81
N TRP A 98 -1.72 -16.73 38.29
CA TRP A 98 -1.22 -15.61 39.10
C TRP A 98 -2.23 -14.46 39.07
N THR A 99 -3.08 -14.50 40.09
CA THR A 99 -3.65 -13.42 40.90
C THR A 99 -3.24 -11.99 40.55
N SER A 100 -4.28 -11.17 40.44
CA SER A 100 -4.28 -9.71 40.40
C SER A 100 -3.69 -9.10 41.67
N TYR A 101 -2.78 -8.14 41.48
CA TYR A 101 -2.50 -7.07 42.43
C TYR A 101 -2.14 -5.82 41.63
N TRP A 102 -3.11 -4.92 41.49
CA TRP A 102 -2.87 -3.56 41.02
C TRP A 102 -2.35 -2.75 42.20
N THR A 103 -1.12 -2.26 42.08
CA THR A 103 -0.55 -1.27 42.99
C THR A 103 -0.63 0.08 42.27
N GLU A 104 -1.56 0.91 42.72
CA GLU A 104 -1.73 2.31 42.33
C GLU A 104 -0.43 3.07 42.63
N THR A 105 0.20 3.63 41.60
CA THR A 105 1.33 4.56 41.74
C THR A 105 0.97 5.83 40.98
N GLU A 106 0.43 6.79 41.74
CA GLU A 106 0.25 8.19 41.37
C GLU A 106 1.57 8.77 40.84
N THR A 107 1.60 9.12 39.55
CA THR A 107 2.71 9.82 38.90
C THR A 107 2.22 11.19 38.44
N PRO A 108 2.98 12.27 38.69
CA PRO A 108 2.46 13.64 38.64
C PRO A 108 2.07 14.09 37.23
N THR A 109 0.94 14.78 37.19
CA THR A 109 0.42 15.56 36.07
C THR A 109 1.46 16.56 35.56
N VAL A 110 2.03 16.28 34.39
CA VAL A 110 2.71 17.30 33.60
C VAL A 110 1.69 17.81 32.58
N SER A 111 1.19 19.02 32.83
CA SER A 111 0.39 19.79 31.88
C SER A 111 1.21 20.05 30.62
N SER A 112 1.07 19.20 29.61
CA SER A 112 1.37 19.58 28.23
C SER A 112 0.13 20.30 27.71
N ALA A 113 0.24 21.63 27.59
CA ALA A 113 -0.71 22.43 26.84
C ALA A 113 -0.70 21.93 25.40
N SER A 114 -1.75 21.20 25.01
CA SER A 114 -2.03 20.89 23.61
C SER A 114 -2.28 22.20 22.87
N SER A 115 -1.28 22.63 22.11
CA SER A 115 -1.46 23.61 21.04
C SER A 115 -2.49 23.03 20.07
N SER A 116 -3.71 23.54 20.19
CA SER A 116 -4.80 23.28 19.26
C SER A 116 -4.44 23.96 17.95
N SER A 117 -3.80 23.23 17.04
CA SER A 117 -3.85 23.60 15.62
C SER A 117 -5.25 23.28 15.14
N ALA A 118 -6.03 24.34 14.95
CA ALA A 118 -7.36 24.28 14.39
C ALA A 118 -7.29 23.67 12.98
N SER A 119 -7.74 22.43 12.83
CA SER A 119 -8.23 21.94 11.55
C SER A 119 -9.64 22.47 11.38
N ALA A 120 -9.89 23.09 10.23
CA ALA A 120 -11.17 23.66 9.85
C ALA A 120 -12.29 22.63 10.08
N THR A 121 -13.26 23.01 10.90
CA THR A 121 -14.54 22.31 11.04
C THR A 121 -15.26 22.39 9.70
N SER A 122 -15.09 21.39 8.84
CA SER A 122 -16.03 21.14 7.75
C SER A 122 -17.36 20.74 8.39
N THR A 123 -18.47 21.25 7.86
CA THR A 123 -19.83 20.92 8.34
C THR A 123 -20.30 19.56 7.78
N GLY A 124 -19.36 18.69 7.41
CA GLY A 124 -19.58 17.32 6.91
C GLY A 124 -18.86 16.33 7.82
N SER A 125 -19.27 15.06 7.76
CA SER A 125 -18.62 13.96 8.49
C SER A 125 -17.10 13.96 8.23
N SER A 126 -16.31 13.59 9.23
CA SER A 126 -14.85 13.53 9.06
C SER A 126 -14.49 12.50 7.97
N TYR A 127 -13.28 12.61 7.40
CA TYR A 127 -12.80 11.64 6.43
C TYR A 127 -12.82 10.21 7.00
N LEU A 128 -12.55 10.06 8.31
CA LEU A 128 -12.55 8.78 9.01
C LEU A 128 -13.96 8.19 9.09
N ASP A 129 -14.97 9.02 9.41
CA ASP A 129 -16.37 8.59 9.44
C ASP A 129 -16.83 8.08 8.07
N ILE A 130 -16.41 8.76 7.00
CA ILE A 130 -16.71 8.35 5.62
C ILE A 130 -16.02 7.02 5.30
N ALA A 131 -14.72 6.90 5.58
CA ALA A 131 -13.98 5.66 5.34
C ALA A 131 -14.60 4.47 6.10
N ASN A 132 -14.93 4.67 7.37
CA ASN A 132 -15.50 3.62 8.23
C ASN A 132 -16.94 3.28 7.85
N LYS A 133 -17.76 4.25 7.40
CA LYS A 133 -19.09 3.98 6.83
C LYS A 133 -18.99 2.98 5.68
N TRP A 134 -18.08 3.20 4.73
CA TRP A 134 -17.97 2.36 3.53
C TRP A 134 -17.30 1.02 3.81
N ARG A 135 -16.35 0.96 4.75
CA ARG A 135 -15.81 -0.31 5.23
C ARG A 135 -16.87 -1.15 5.94
N SER A 136 -17.68 -0.53 6.80
CA SER A 136 -18.80 -1.19 7.47
C SER A 136 -19.82 -1.73 6.46
N ALA A 137 -20.16 -0.94 5.44
CA ALA A 137 -21.03 -1.38 4.34
C ALA A 137 -20.49 -2.60 3.59
N GLY A 138 -19.16 -2.70 3.43
CA GLY A 138 -18.48 -3.86 2.86
C GLY A 138 -18.23 -5.02 3.82
N GLY A 139 -18.65 -4.91 5.09
CA GLY A 139 -18.41 -5.94 6.12
C GLY A 139 -16.97 -6.00 6.61
N LEU A 140 -16.20 -4.92 6.46
CA LEU A 140 -14.80 -4.81 6.87
C LEU A 140 -14.66 -4.15 8.26
N PRO A 141 -13.60 -4.47 9.03
CA PRO A 141 -13.31 -3.77 10.28
C PRO A 141 -13.03 -2.29 10.04
N GLU A 142 -13.45 -1.43 10.96
CA GLU A 142 -13.14 0.01 10.91
C GLU A 142 -11.64 0.28 11.03
N PHE A 143 -11.17 1.34 10.38
CA PHE A 143 -9.85 1.90 10.61
C PHE A 143 -9.80 2.71 11.91
N ALA A 144 -8.65 2.70 12.56
CA ALA A 144 -8.28 3.71 13.54
C ALA A 144 -7.54 4.88 12.86
N GLU A 145 -7.74 6.11 13.34
CA GLU A 145 -6.94 7.24 12.88
C GLU A 145 -5.53 7.17 13.47
N SER A 146 -4.52 7.44 12.63
CA SER A 146 -3.13 7.61 13.04
C SER A 146 -2.65 9.03 12.72
N SER A 147 -2.30 9.80 13.74
CA SER A 147 -1.76 11.15 13.57
C SER A 147 -0.47 11.20 12.76
N THR A 148 0.35 10.14 12.84
CA THR A 148 1.55 9.98 11.98
C THR A 148 1.16 9.85 10.52
N LEU A 149 0.16 9.01 10.20
CA LEU A 149 -0.29 8.82 8.82
C LEU A 149 -0.98 10.08 8.28
N VAL A 150 -1.72 10.83 9.12
CA VAL A 150 -2.30 12.13 8.73
C VAL A 150 -1.19 13.13 8.36
N ALA A 151 -0.12 13.18 9.16
CA ALA A 151 1.01 14.05 8.86
C ALA A 151 1.75 13.64 7.58
N ASN A 152 1.92 12.32 7.35
CA ASN A 152 2.53 11.80 6.14
C ASN A 152 1.68 12.11 4.90
N ALA A 153 0.38 11.87 4.94
CA ALA A 153 -0.55 12.18 3.87
C ALA A 153 -0.55 13.69 3.54
N LEU A 154 -0.53 14.55 4.56
CA LEU A 154 -0.45 16.00 4.36
C LEU A 154 0.84 16.39 3.65
N LYS A 155 1.97 15.82 4.08
CA LYS A 155 3.27 16.05 3.45
C LYS A 155 3.25 15.62 1.99
N THR A 156 2.77 14.41 1.69
CA THR A 156 2.66 13.93 0.31
C THR A 156 1.80 14.86 -0.54
N ALA A 157 0.63 15.26 -0.06
CA ALA A 157 -0.25 16.17 -0.80
C ALA A 157 0.42 17.53 -1.07
N GLN A 158 1.17 18.08 -0.10
CA GLN A 158 1.92 19.33 -0.28
C GLN A 158 3.07 19.19 -1.29
N ASP A 159 3.86 18.13 -1.16
CA ASP A 159 5.05 17.91 -1.98
C ASP A 159 4.71 17.49 -3.41
N SER A 160 3.49 16.99 -3.63
CA SER A 160 2.98 16.64 -4.94
C SER A 160 2.77 17.84 -5.88
N GLY A 161 2.67 19.06 -5.34
CA GLY A 161 2.49 20.27 -6.14
C GLY A 161 1.20 20.29 -6.99
N GLY A 162 0.17 19.56 -6.58
CA GLY A 162 -1.09 19.41 -7.32
C GLY A 162 -1.09 18.29 -8.37
N GLU A 163 -0.04 17.47 -8.41
CA GLU A 163 0.04 16.26 -9.22
C GLU A 163 -0.23 15.00 -8.38
N LEU A 164 -0.48 13.85 -9.01
CA LEU A 164 -0.69 12.58 -8.30
C LEU A 164 0.64 11.83 -8.13
N ILE A 165 1.56 12.41 -7.35
CA ILE A 165 2.89 11.84 -7.09
C ILE A 165 2.88 11.11 -5.74
N HIS A 166 3.06 9.79 -5.78
CA HIS A 166 3.19 8.99 -4.57
C HIS A 166 4.52 9.27 -3.85
N GLU A 167 4.44 9.34 -2.51
CA GLU A 167 5.60 9.41 -1.62
C GLU A 167 5.31 8.58 -0.36
N LEU A 168 5.88 7.38 -0.27
CA LEU A 168 5.74 6.51 0.90
C LEU A 168 6.68 6.97 2.01
N ASN A 169 6.13 7.79 2.91
CA ASN A 169 6.82 8.25 4.10
C ASN A 169 7.02 7.11 5.12
N THR A 170 7.93 7.30 6.08
CA THR A 170 8.21 6.27 7.09
C THR A 170 6.95 5.94 7.88
N GLY A 171 6.64 4.64 7.97
CA GLY A 171 5.45 4.12 8.65
C GLY A 171 4.21 3.99 7.75
N THR A 172 4.25 4.51 6.53
CA THR A 172 3.22 4.30 5.50
C THR A 172 3.52 2.98 4.77
N LEU A 173 2.54 2.08 4.69
CA LEU A 173 2.64 0.80 3.98
C LEU A 173 1.85 0.78 2.67
N ALA A 174 0.86 1.67 2.54
CA ALA A 174 0.13 1.91 1.32
C ALA A 174 -0.38 3.34 1.28
N GLN A 175 -0.68 3.84 0.09
CA GLN A 175 -1.07 5.21 -0.13
C GLN A 175 -2.03 5.29 -1.32
N VAL A 176 -3.06 6.13 -1.20
CA VAL A 176 -4.02 6.44 -2.27
C VAL A 176 -4.09 7.96 -2.44
N LEU A 177 -4.09 8.44 -3.69
CA LEU A 177 -4.17 9.86 -4.03
C LEU A 177 -5.32 10.09 -4.99
N ALA A 178 -5.95 11.26 -4.90
CA ALA A 178 -6.86 11.72 -5.93
C ALA A 178 -7.06 13.23 -5.86
N PRO A 179 -7.42 13.88 -6.99
CA PRO A 179 -7.81 15.27 -6.98
C PRO A 179 -9.09 15.49 -6.15
N GLY A 180 -9.21 16.62 -5.49
CA GLY A 180 -10.42 17.00 -4.77
C GLY A 180 -10.32 18.32 -4.00
N ASN A 181 -11.25 18.51 -3.07
CA ASN A 181 -11.40 19.69 -2.24
C ASN A 181 -11.99 19.31 -0.87
N ALA A 182 -12.07 20.29 0.04
CA ALA A 182 -12.43 20.05 1.43
C ALA A 182 -13.84 19.46 1.62
N ASP A 183 -14.73 19.63 0.63
CA ASP A 183 -16.14 19.28 0.73
C ASP A 183 -16.52 18.00 -0.04
N ASN A 184 -15.58 17.40 -0.79
CA ASN A 184 -15.89 16.28 -1.70
C ASN A 184 -15.22 14.94 -1.34
N PHE A 185 -14.68 14.79 -0.12
CA PHE A 185 -13.95 13.57 0.25
C PHE A 185 -14.75 12.29 0.01
N GLU A 186 -16.07 12.26 0.24
CA GLU A 186 -16.88 11.07 -0.03
C GLU A 186 -16.94 10.72 -1.53
N SER A 187 -17.03 11.72 -2.41
CA SER A 187 -16.98 11.49 -3.85
C SER A 187 -15.61 10.96 -4.29
N VAL A 188 -14.53 11.44 -3.67
CA VAL A 188 -13.19 10.90 -3.89
C VAL A 188 -13.08 9.46 -3.40
N TYR A 189 -13.50 9.21 -2.17
CA TYR A 189 -13.38 7.92 -1.52
C TYR A 189 -14.20 6.83 -2.22
N VAL A 190 -15.46 7.13 -2.53
CA VAL A 190 -16.37 6.16 -3.16
C VAL A 190 -16.18 6.17 -4.67
N GLY A 191 -16.38 7.33 -5.28
CA GLY A 191 -16.40 7.50 -6.73
C GLY A 191 -15.03 7.29 -7.36
N GLY A 192 -13.99 7.90 -6.79
CA GLY A 192 -12.65 7.85 -7.35
C GLY A 192 -11.81 6.63 -6.95
N TRP A 193 -12.03 6.08 -5.75
CA TRP A 193 -11.22 4.96 -5.26
C TRP A 193 -11.99 3.65 -5.20
N LEU A 194 -13.10 3.55 -4.45
CA LEU A 194 -13.80 2.26 -4.30
C LEU A 194 -14.46 1.79 -5.60
N CYS A 195 -14.99 2.71 -6.41
CA CYS A 195 -15.68 2.40 -7.65
C CYS A 195 -14.76 1.95 -8.80
N GLU A 196 -13.45 1.89 -8.57
CA GLU A 196 -12.53 1.10 -9.40
C GLU A 196 -12.95 -0.38 -9.48
N ILE A 197 -13.51 -0.92 -8.39
CA ILE A 197 -14.10 -2.26 -8.35
C ILE A 197 -15.60 -2.13 -8.00
N PRO A 198 -16.47 -1.87 -9.00
CA PRO A 198 -17.89 -1.60 -8.74
C PRO A 198 -18.67 -2.81 -8.22
N THR A 199 -18.07 -4.00 -8.24
CA THR A 199 -18.63 -5.24 -7.71
C THR A 199 -18.27 -5.51 -6.24
N LEU A 200 -17.59 -4.59 -5.56
CA LEU A 200 -17.32 -4.71 -4.13
C LEU A 200 -18.62 -4.78 -3.33
N THR A 201 -18.62 -5.62 -2.30
CA THR A 201 -19.71 -5.71 -1.32
C THR A 201 -19.96 -4.33 -0.71
N GLY A 202 -21.23 -3.95 -0.58
CA GLY A 202 -21.63 -2.67 0.01
C GLY A 202 -21.73 -1.51 -0.97
N LEU A 203 -21.34 -1.69 -2.24
CA LEU A 203 -21.45 -0.66 -3.30
C LEU A 203 -22.71 -0.79 -4.17
N ASP A 204 -23.65 -1.70 -3.87
CA ASP A 204 -24.91 -2.02 -4.57
C ASP A 204 -25.46 -1.00 -5.59
N GLY A 205 -24.82 -0.90 -6.77
CA GLY A 205 -25.20 0.04 -7.84
C GLY A 205 -24.83 1.52 -7.63
N ILE A 206 -24.24 1.88 -6.49
CA ILE A 206 -23.79 3.24 -6.13
C ILE A 206 -22.82 3.82 -7.16
N CYS A 207 -21.92 2.98 -7.68
CA CYS A 207 -20.94 3.39 -8.68
C CYS A 207 -21.55 3.82 -10.02
N THR A 208 -22.85 3.60 -10.26
CA THR A 208 -23.52 4.16 -11.45
C THR A 208 -23.65 5.67 -11.41
N THR A 209 -23.62 6.28 -10.21
CA THR A 209 -23.72 7.73 -10.00
C THR A 209 -22.46 8.30 -9.38
N GLU A 210 -21.90 7.66 -8.36
CA GLU A 210 -20.73 8.21 -7.64
C GLU A 210 -19.45 8.20 -8.49
N ALA A 211 -19.34 7.29 -9.46
CA ALA A 211 -18.21 7.24 -10.40
C ALA A 211 -18.31 8.27 -11.53
N GLU A 212 -19.40 9.05 -11.63
CA GLU A 212 -19.55 10.04 -12.69
C GLU A 212 -18.43 11.10 -12.63
N GLY A 213 -17.68 11.22 -13.72
CA GLY A 213 -16.54 12.14 -13.81
C GLY A 213 -15.21 11.56 -13.36
N TRP A 214 -15.18 10.32 -12.85
CA TRP A 214 -13.97 9.56 -12.58
C TRP A 214 -13.61 8.66 -13.76
N ASP A 215 -12.31 8.58 -14.06
CA ASP A 215 -11.80 7.72 -15.14
C ASP A 215 -11.24 6.42 -14.57
N HIS A 216 -11.97 5.32 -14.79
CA HIS A 216 -11.55 3.96 -14.42
C HIS A 216 -11.20 3.12 -15.65
N SER A 217 -11.04 3.74 -16.83
CA SER A 217 -10.96 3.03 -18.12
C SER A 217 -9.71 2.17 -18.30
N ASP A 218 -8.65 2.45 -17.55
CA ASP A 218 -7.39 1.70 -17.59
C ASP A 218 -7.39 0.43 -16.73
N GLY A 219 -8.51 0.13 -16.04
CA GLY A 219 -8.65 -1.06 -15.20
C GLY A 219 -7.84 -0.98 -13.90
N GLU A 220 -7.51 0.23 -13.47
CA GLU A 220 -6.88 0.48 -12.18
C GLU A 220 -7.81 0.00 -11.05
N THR A 221 -7.25 -0.76 -10.13
CA THR A 221 -7.94 -1.36 -8.97
C THR A 221 -7.20 -1.11 -7.66
N GLY A 222 -6.04 -0.45 -7.75
CA GLY A 222 -5.09 -0.35 -6.65
C GLY A 222 -5.66 0.41 -5.46
N HIS A 223 -6.47 1.45 -5.67
CA HIS A 223 -7.04 2.20 -4.57
C HIS A 223 -8.11 1.38 -3.85
N ALA A 224 -9.01 0.74 -4.61
CA ALA A 224 -10.02 -0.15 -4.05
C ALA A 224 -9.41 -1.32 -3.26
N ASP A 225 -8.37 -1.98 -3.80
CA ASP A 225 -7.67 -3.08 -3.14
C ASP A 225 -7.01 -2.64 -1.82
N ILE A 226 -6.37 -1.46 -1.81
CA ILE A 226 -5.76 -0.90 -0.59
C ILE A 226 -6.84 -0.59 0.46
N LEU A 227 -7.92 0.10 0.08
CA LEU A 227 -8.94 0.56 1.02
C LEU A 227 -9.85 -0.55 1.54
N THR A 228 -9.95 -1.67 0.81
CA THR A 228 -10.73 -2.86 1.22
C THR A 228 -9.89 -3.96 1.85
N SER A 229 -8.56 -3.84 1.84
CA SER A 229 -7.66 -4.75 2.54
C SER A 229 -7.93 -4.77 4.04
N THR A 230 -7.83 -5.97 4.62
CA THR A 230 -7.86 -6.18 6.08
C THR A 230 -6.47 -6.18 6.70
N SER A 231 -5.41 -6.06 5.89
CA SER A 231 -4.02 -6.02 6.37
C SER A 231 -3.65 -4.66 6.96
N TYR A 232 -4.37 -3.61 6.57
CA TYR A 232 -4.22 -2.26 7.13
C TYR A 232 -5.29 -2.03 8.19
N THR A 233 -4.88 -1.45 9.31
CA THR A 233 -5.74 -1.21 10.48
C THR A 233 -5.81 0.26 10.85
N ASN A 234 -4.85 1.07 10.39
CA ASN A 234 -4.87 2.51 10.58
C ASN A 234 -4.88 3.25 9.25
N ILE A 235 -5.48 4.45 9.28
CA ILE A 235 -5.51 5.38 8.17
C ILE A 235 -5.20 6.79 8.66
N GLY A 236 -4.62 7.60 7.80
CA GLY A 236 -4.58 9.04 7.98
C GLY A 236 -4.74 9.72 6.63
N CYS A 237 -5.70 10.63 6.52
CA CYS A 237 -5.95 11.37 5.29
C CYS A 237 -5.78 12.87 5.50
N ALA A 238 -5.35 13.54 4.44
CA ALA A 238 -5.24 14.99 4.43
C ALA A 238 -5.42 15.54 3.01
N LEU A 239 -5.75 16.83 2.94
CA LEU A 239 -5.92 17.59 1.72
C LEU A 239 -4.90 18.73 1.67
N ALA A 240 -4.15 18.81 0.59
CA ALA A 240 -3.35 19.99 0.24
C ALA A 240 -3.19 20.08 -1.28
N GLU A 241 -3.02 21.29 -1.81
CA GLU A 241 -2.81 21.54 -3.24
C GLU A 241 -3.86 20.89 -4.18
N GLY A 242 -5.09 20.74 -3.68
CA GLY A 242 -6.18 20.10 -4.44
C GLY A 242 -6.07 18.57 -4.54
N ILE A 243 -5.20 17.93 -3.76
CA ILE A 243 -5.02 16.49 -3.69
C ILE A 243 -5.44 15.96 -2.32
N TRP A 244 -6.39 15.04 -2.31
CA TRP A 244 -6.60 14.15 -1.17
C TRP A 244 -5.56 13.04 -1.22
N ALA A 245 -4.81 12.88 -0.14
CA ALA A 245 -3.94 11.74 0.09
C ALA A 245 -4.43 10.99 1.33
N CYS A 246 -4.39 9.66 1.28
CA CYS A 246 -4.58 8.80 2.44
C CYS A 246 -3.45 7.78 2.53
N ASP A 247 -2.83 7.72 3.70
CA ASP A 247 -1.77 6.76 4.03
C ASP A 247 -2.34 5.69 4.96
N LEU A 248 -1.90 4.44 4.79
CA LEU A 248 -2.39 3.27 5.53
C LEU A 248 -1.24 2.42 6.09
N ASN A 249 -1.47 1.78 7.24
CA ASN A 249 -0.58 0.76 7.81
C ASN A 249 -1.27 -0.29 8.68
#